data_AF-A0A832RML7-F1
#
_entry.id   AF-A0A832RML7-F1
#
_cell.length_a   1.000
_cell.length_b   1.000
_cell.length_c   1.000
_cell.angle_alpha   90.00
_cell.angle_beta   90.00
_cell.angle_gamma   90.00
#
_symmetry.space_group_name_H-M   'P 1'
#
loop_
_entity.id
_entity.type
_entity.pdbx_description
1 polymer ?
#
loop_
_entity_poly.entity_id
_entity_poly.type
_entity_poly.pdbx_seq_one_letter_code
_entity_poly.pdbx_strand_id
1 'polypeptide(L)' 'MAGSTPRLSVFDTFKTKKDEPTGEALRQRSIIITLATQDNPTQTTRTAISQKIATDNGNVWKNLYSGIFRDLDEILIPL' A
#
# COMPACT_ATOMS: atom_id res chain seq x y z
N MET A 1 25.96 -1.71 21.89
CA MET A 1 25.23 -2.33 20.76
C MET A 1 24.37 -1.26 20.13
N ALA A 2 24.66 -0.84 18.89
CA ALA A 2 23.77 0.06 18.16
C ALA A 2 22.52 -0.75 17.80
N GLY A 3 21.37 -0.43 18.41
CA GLY A 3 20.11 -1.03 18.02
C GLY A 3 19.87 -0.70 16.55
N SER A 4 19.72 -1.73 15.71
CA SER A 4 19.34 -1.54 14.31
C SER A 4 17.98 -0.86 14.29
N THR A 5 17.94 0.43 13.92
CA THR A 5 16.69 1.12 13.67
C THR A 5 15.96 0.32 12.59
N PRO A 6 14.76 -0.21 12.83
CA PRO A 6 14.04 -0.94 11.79
C PRO A 6 13.87 0.00 10.60
N ARG A 7 14.45 -0.37 9.45
CA ARG A 7 14.21 0.36 8.20
C ARG A 7 12.88 -0.14 7.67
N LEU A 8 11.91 0.75 7.49
CA LEU A 8 10.67 0.37 6.82
C LEU A 8 10.87 0.56 5.32
N SER A 9 10.53 -0.47 4.54
CA SER A 9 10.59 -0.46 3.07
C SER A 9 9.76 0.67 2.45
N VAL A 10 8.73 1.15 3.16
CA VAL A 10 7.95 2.33 2.78
C VAL A 10 8.79 3.61 2.65
N PHE A 11 9.97 3.71 3.27
CA PHE A 11 10.82 4.90 3.16
C PHE A 11 11.92 4.78 2.09
N ASP A 12 12.07 3.62 1.45
CA ASP A 12 13.16 3.35 0.50
C ASP A 12 12.81 3.67 -0.97
N THR A 13 11.54 3.99 -1.30
CA THR A 13 11.16 4.42 -2.66
C THR A 13 10.78 5.91 -2.74
N PHE A 14 11.08 6.54 -3.88
CA PHE A 14 10.69 7.92 -4.17
C PHE A 14 9.16 8.07 -4.18
N LYS A 15 8.62 8.84 -3.22
CA LYS A 15 7.17 9.02 -3.06
C LYS A 15 6.58 10.19 -3.83
N THR A 16 7.43 11.07 -4.34
CA THR A 16 7.00 12.27 -5.08
C THR A 16 7.68 12.35 -6.44
N LYS A 17 6.99 12.96 -7.40
CA LYS A 17 7.50 13.34 -8.72
C LYS A 17 6.93 14.71 -9.07
N LYS A 18 7.79 15.71 -9.26
CA LYS A 18 7.38 17.12 -9.48
C LYS A 18 6.42 17.62 -8.38
N ASP A 19 6.78 17.37 -7.13
CA ASP A 19 6.02 17.75 -5.94
C ASP A 19 4.63 17.08 -5.79
N GLU A 20 4.26 16.18 -6.68
CA GLU A 20 3.03 15.38 -6.60
C GLU A 20 3.33 13.94 -6.14
N PRO A 21 2.44 13.31 -5.34
CA PRO A 21 2.56 11.90 -4.99
C PRO A 21 2.57 11.00 -6.23
N THR A 22 3.43 9.99 -6.24
CA THR A 22 3.39 8.96 -7.28
C THR A 22 2.15 8.07 -7.15
N GLY A 23 1.74 7.40 -8.23
CA GLY A 23 0.65 6.43 -8.17
C GLY A 23 0.91 5.26 -7.20
N GLU A 24 2.19 4.90 -6.97
CA GLU A 24 2.59 3.96 -5.92
C GLU A 24 2.38 4.54 -4.53
N ALA A 25 2.82 5.77 -4.27
CA ALA A 25 2.64 6.42 -2.97
C ALA A 25 1.14 6.56 -2.59
N LEU A 26 0.30 6.92 -3.56
CA LEU A 26 -1.16 7.00 -3.35
C LEU A 26 -1.77 5.62 -3.06
N ARG A 27 -1.29 4.58 -3.74
CA ARG A 27 -1.75 3.20 -3.54
C ARG A 27 -1.33 2.67 -2.17
N GLN A 28 -0.06 2.81 -1.79
CA GLN A 28 0.45 2.47 -0.46
C GLN A 28 -0.32 3.21 0.65
N ARG A 29 -0.60 4.51 0.48
CA ARG A 29 -1.42 5.28 1.44
C ARG A 29 -2.83 4.71 1.57
N SER A 30 -3.46 4.33 0.46
CA SER A 30 -4.80 3.74 0.46
C SER A 30 -4.81 2.36 1.15
N ILE A 31 -3.75 1.57 0.98
CA ILE A 31 -3.58 0.30 1.70
C ILE A 31 -3.46 0.56 3.20
N ILE A 32 -2.58 1.47 3.64
CA ILE A 32 -2.40 1.81 5.06
C ILE A 32 -3.71 2.27 5.69
N ILE A 33 -4.44 3.18 5.03
CA ILE A 33 -5.76 3.66 5.51
C ILE A 33 -6.74 2.49 5.65
N THR A 34 -6.81 1.59 4.64
CA THR A 34 -7.72 0.45 4.68
C THR A 34 -7.38 -0.49 5.83
N LEU A 35 -6.10 -0.81 6.03
CA LEU A 35 -5.64 -1.67 7.13
C LEU A 35 -5.89 -1.03 8.51
N ALA A 36 -5.75 0.29 8.63
CA ALA A 36 -5.92 1.00 9.90
C ALA A 36 -7.38 1.28 10.29
N THR A 37 -8.31 1.25 9.32
CA THR A 37 -9.70 1.69 9.53
C THR A 37 -10.75 0.61 9.32
N GLN A 38 -10.39 -0.56 8.79
CA GLN A 38 -11.33 -1.67 8.64
C GLN A 38 -11.29 -2.62 9.84
N ASP A 39 -12.42 -2.70 10.53
CA ASP A 39 -12.61 -3.61 11.67
C ASP A 39 -12.93 -5.04 11.23
N ASN A 40 -13.40 -5.23 9.99
CA ASN A 40 -13.73 -6.55 9.45
C ASN A 40 -12.52 -7.17 8.74
N PRO A 41 -11.96 -8.30 9.24
CA PRO A 41 -10.79 -8.94 8.63
C PRO A 41 -11.00 -9.41 7.19
N THR A 42 -12.24 -9.65 6.76
CA THR A 42 -12.52 -10.01 5.37
C THR A 42 -12.24 -8.85 4.40
N GLN A 43 -12.32 -7.60 4.89
CA GLN A 43 -12.04 -6.38 4.13
C GLN A 43 -10.54 -6.01 4.09
N THR A 44 -9.72 -6.65 4.92
CA THR A 44 -8.26 -6.44 4.96
C THR A 44 -7.49 -7.51 4.17
N THR A 45 -8.19 -8.42 3.49
CA THR A 45 -7.54 -9.37 2.57
C THR A 45 -6.95 -8.65 1.36
N ARG A 46 -5.85 -9.16 0.80
CA ARG A 46 -5.21 -8.61 -0.42
C ARG A 46 -6.21 -8.39 -1.57
N THR A 47 -7.13 -9.34 -1.76
CA THR A 47 -8.19 -9.26 -2.76
C THR A 47 -9.21 -8.16 -2.45
N ALA A 48 -9.70 -8.09 -1.22
CA ALA A 48 -10.67 -7.06 -0.83
C ALA A 48 -10.07 -5.64 -0.91
N ILE A 49 -8.83 -5.46 -0.43
CA ILE A 49 -8.09 -4.20 -0.59
C ILE A 49 -7.96 -3.84 -2.08
N SER A 50 -7.66 -4.82 -2.93
CA SER A 50 -7.56 -4.59 -4.37
C SER A 50 -8.87 -4.17 -5.02
N GLN A 51 -9.97 -4.82 -4.65
CA GLN A 51 -11.30 -4.47 -5.13
C GLN A 51 -11.72 -3.09 -4.66
N LYS A 52 -11.46 -2.76 -3.39
CA LYS A 52 -11.77 -1.46 -2.81
C LYS A 52 -11.01 -0.34 -3.52
N ILE A 53 -9.68 -0.41 -3.58
CA ILE A 53 -8.85 0.64 -4.19
C ILE A 53 -9.18 0.80 -5.68
N ALA A 54 -9.48 -0.29 -6.39
CA ALA A 54 -9.86 -0.21 -7.78
C ALA A 54 -11.24 0.48 -7.97
N THR A 55 -12.21 0.13 -7.12
CA THR A 55 -13.55 0.74 -7.14
C THR A 55 -13.49 2.23 -6.83
N ASP A 56 -12.75 2.60 -5.78
CA ASP A 56 -12.56 4.00 -5.35
C ASP A 56 -11.89 4.85 -6.46
N ASN A 57 -11.12 4.22 -7.36
CA ASN A 57 -10.45 4.87 -8.49
C ASN A 57 -11.15 4.66 -9.85
N GLY A 58 -12.33 4.03 -9.90
CA GLY A 58 -13.04 3.76 -11.16
C GLY A 58 -12.35 2.77 -12.11
N ASN A 59 -11.53 1.86 -11.58
CA ASN A 59 -10.69 0.94 -12.34
C ASN A 59 -11.09 -0.54 -12.15
N VAL A 60 -10.63 -1.40 -13.07
CA VAL A 60 -10.78 -2.87 -12.92
C VAL A 60 -9.68 -3.42 -12.02
N TRP A 61 -10.06 -4.05 -10.91
CA TRP A 61 -9.10 -4.52 -9.88
C TRP A 61 -8.05 -5.51 -10.38
N LYS A 62 -8.37 -6.32 -11.40
CA LYS A 62 -7.45 -7.28 -12.01
C LYS A 62 -6.18 -6.60 -12.56
N ASN A 63 -6.29 -5.34 -12.99
CA ASN A 63 -5.17 -4.57 -13.53
C ASN A 63 -4.29 -3.94 -12.43
N LEU A 64 -4.82 -3.82 -11.21
CA LEU A 64 -4.15 -3.19 -10.07
C LEU A 64 -3.60 -4.21 -9.07
N TYR A 65 -4.09 -5.45 -9.11
CA TYR A 65 -3.81 -6.48 -8.11
C TYR A 65 -2.31 -6.71 -7.88
N SER A 66 -1.51 -6.83 -8.94
CA SER A 66 -0.06 -7.05 -8.82
C SER A 66 0.68 -5.87 -8.18
N GLY A 67 0.23 -4.64 -8.47
CA GLY A 67 0.76 -3.43 -7.83
C GLY A 67 0.42 -3.36 -6.35
N ILE A 68 -0.82 -3.68 -5.98
CA ILE A 68 -1.27 -3.69 -4.58
C ILE A 68 -0.55 -4.78 -3.78
N PHE A 69 -0.34 -5.94 -4.38
CA PHE A 69 0.40 -7.03 -3.75
C PHE A 69 1.82 -6.60 -3.38
N ARG A 70 2.56 -6.03 -4.34
CA ARG A 70 3.94 -5.56 -4.11
C ARG A 70 3.98 -4.48 -3.04
N ASP A 71 3.11 -3.49 -3.15
CA ASP A 71 3.06 -2.38 -2.19
C ASP A 71 2.74 -2.84 -0.78
N LEU A 72 1.88 -3.85 -0.62
CA LEU A 72 1.55 -4.41 0.68
C LEU A 72 2.77 -5.08 1.33
N ASP A 73 3.60 -5.75 0.54
CA ASP A 73 4.86 -6.31 1.02
C ASP A 73 5.87 -5.18 1.34
N GLU A 74 5.96 -4.13 0.51
CA GLU A 74 6.82 -2.95 0.72
C GLU A 74 6.40 -2.03 1.87
N ILE A 75 5.20 -2.16 2.43
CA ILE A 75 4.79 -1.36 3.60
C ILE A 75 4.79 -2.19 4.89
N LEU A 76 4.62 -3.52 4.79
CA LEU A 76 4.48 -4.38 5.97
C LEU A 76 5.76 -5.13 6.33
N ILE A 77 6.73 -5.26 5.41
CA ILE A 77 7.97 -6.00 5.66
C ILE A 77 9.07 -5.02 6.12
N PRO A 78 9.53 -5.11 7.39
CA PRO A 78 10.73 -4.41 7.82
C PRO A 78 11.95 -4.92 7.02
N LEU A 79 12.84 -4.00 6.64
CA LEU A 79 14.12 -4.28 6.00
C LEU A 79 15.17 -4.75 7.00
#